data_AF-A0A7S3IS81-F1
#
_entry.id   AF-A0A7S3IS81-F1
#
_cell.length_a   1.000
_cell.length_b   1.000
_cell.length_c   1.000
_cell.angle_alpha   90.00
_cell.angle_beta   90.00
_cell.angle_gamma   90.00
#
_symmetry.space_group_name_H-M   'P 1'
#
loop_
_entity.id
_entity.type
_entity.pdbx_description
1 polymer ?
#
loop_
_entity_poly.entity_id
_entity_poly.type
_entity_poly.pdbx_seq_one_letter_code
_entity_poly.pdbx_strand_id
1 'polypeptide(L)'
;MILVQISGTLRNLANIEESYGLILHCHILPQLCKIFSDKRFSGHKELILNVSRFLSKVSIDFGCAEQMAESKTNMPVFLNIMMDYKESSAVLIRVAFVLGNLTTHYQ
;
A
#
# COMPACT_ATOMS: atom_id res chain seq x y z
N MET A 1 -4.54 18.00 2.88
CA MET A 1 -5.68 17.57 3.72
C MET A 1 -6.60 16.60 2.99
N ILE A 2 -7.11 16.91 1.79
CA ILE A 2 -8.08 16.03 1.09
C ILE A 2 -7.56 14.61 0.86
N LEU A 3 -6.29 14.46 0.42
CA LEU A 3 -5.71 13.14 0.15
C LEU A 3 -5.52 12.29 1.43
N VAL A 4 -5.31 12.94 2.57
CA VAL A 4 -5.25 12.27 3.89
C VAL A 4 -6.63 11.73 4.27
N GLN A 5 -7.70 12.51 4.03
CA GLN A 5 -9.06 12.07 4.29
C GLN A 5 -9.47 10.92 3.35
N ILE A 6 -9.20 11.06 2.05
CA ILE A 6 -9.48 10.01 1.07
C ILE A 6 -8.74 8.71 1.43
N SER A 7 -7.43 8.78 1.70
CA SER A 7 -6.65 7.59 2.10
C SER A 7 -7.12 7.01 3.44
N GLY A 8 -7.58 7.85 4.37
CA GLY A 8 -8.20 7.40 5.62
C GLY A 8 -9.51 6.64 5.40
N THR A 9 -10.37 7.13 4.50
CA THR A 9 -11.61 6.44 4.12
C THR A 9 -11.32 5.12 3.41
N LEU A 10 -10.40 5.11 2.46
CA LEU A 10 -9.98 3.88 1.77
C LEU A 10 -9.43 2.84 2.75
N ARG A 11 -8.57 3.27 3.68
CA ARG A 11 -8.05 2.41 4.75
C ARG A 11 -9.18 1.79 5.59
N ASN A 12 -10.22 2.56 5.90
CA ASN A 12 -11.36 2.03 6.63
C ASN A 12 -12.15 1.02 5.77
N LEU A 13 -12.32 1.30 4.48
CA LEU A 13 -12.98 0.40 3.53
C LEU A 13 -12.24 -0.94 3.40
N ALA A 14 -10.90 -0.93 3.41
CA ALA A 14 -10.10 -2.16 3.39
C ALA A 14 -10.32 -3.10 4.59
N ASN A 15 -11.02 -2.67 5.64
CA ASN A 15 -11.40 -3.59 6.72
C ASN A 15 -12.63 -4.45 6.38
N ILE A 16 -13.28 -4.19 5.25
CA ILE A 16 -14.46 -4.91 4.75
C ILE A 16 -14.00 -5.76 3.56
N GLU A 17 -13.91 -7.07 3.73
CA GLU A 17 -13.36 -7.97 2.69
C GLU A 17 -14.19 -7.97 1.41
N GLU A 18 -15.50 -7.75 1.54
CA GLU A 18 -16.43 -7.59 0.41
C GLU A 18 -16.09 -6.39 -0.48
N SER A 19 -15.28 -5.44 0.02
CA SER A 19 -14.82 -4.29 -0.76
C SER A 19 -13.66 -4.61 -1.70
N TYR A 20 -12.99 -5.75 -1.54
CA TYR A 20 -11.75 -6.07 -2.27
C TYR A 20 -12.00 -6.19 -3.78
N GLY A 21 -13.12 -6.78 -4.18
CA GLY A 21 -13.52 -6.84 -5.59
C GLY A 21 -13.66 -5.45 -6.22
N LEU A 22 -14.20 -4.48 -5.48
CA LEU A 22 -14.31 -3.09 -5.94
C LEU A 22 -12.94 -2.40 -5.97
N ILE A 23 -12.09 -2.64 -4.96
CA ILE A 23 -10.73 -2.10 -4.90
C ILE A 23 -9.91 -2.54 -6.13
N LEU A 24 -10.04 -3.81 -6.51
CA LEU A 24 -9.41 -4.38 -7.69
C LEU A 24 -9.96 -3.78 -8.98
N HIS A 25 -11.28 -3.78 -9.15
CA HIS A 25 -11.94 -3.25 -10.35
C HIS A 25 -11.60 -1.76 -10.56
N CYS A 26 -11.58 -0.95 -9.50
CA CYS A 26 -11.29 0.47 -9.61
C CYS A 26 -9.79 0.78 -9.77
N HIS A 27 -8.90 -0.21 -9.82
CA HIS A 27 -7.45 -0.04 -9.90
C HIS A 27 -6.90 0.93 -8.84
N ILE A 28 -7.39 0.83 -7.61
CA ILE A 28 -6.97 1.70 -6.52
C ILE A 28 -5.51 1.41 -6.13
N LEU A 29 -5.10 0.13 -6.15
CA LEU A 29 -3.78 -0.32 -5.68
C LEU A 29 -2.63 0.33 -6.47
N PRO A 30 -2.61 0.31 -7.83
CA PRO A 30 -1.55 0.99 -8.58
C PRO A 30 -1.46 2.49 -8.29
N GLN A 31 -2.58 3.17 -8.04
CA GLN A 31 -2.57 4.61 -7.75
C GLN A 31 -1.99 4.90 -6.37
N LEU A 32 -2.29 4.06 -5.38
CA LEU A 32 -1.72 4.20 -4.04
C LEU A 32 -0.23 3.81 -4.01
N CYS A 33 0.21 2.80 -4.76
CA CYS A 33 1.64 2.49 -4.92
C CYS A 33 2.41 3.69 -5.53
N LYS A 34 1.81 4.44 -6.46
CA LYS A 34 2.45 5.65 -7.02
C LYS A 34 2.68 6.73 -5.97
N ILE A 35 1.86 6.83 -4.92
CA ILE A 35 2.07 7.78 -3.81
C ILE A 35 3.44 7.56 -3.16
N PHE A 36 3.87 6.31 -3.02
CA PHE A 36 5.19 5.97 -2.48
C PHE A 36 6.34 6.36 -3.40
N SER A 37 6.15 6.33 -4.71
CA SER A 37 7.19 6.72 -5.69
C SER A 37 7.30 8.23 -5.93
N ASP A 38 6.28 9.00 -5.54
CA ASP A 38 6.20 10.42 -5.84
C ASP A 38 6.75 11.27 -4.70
N LYS A 39 7.89 11.92 -4.95
CA LYS A 39 8.62 12.75 -3.98
C LYS A 39 7.80 13.90 -3.42
N ARG A 40 6.72 14.32 -4.09
CA ARG A 40 5.80 15.35 -3.55
C ARG A 40 5.11 14.88 -2.27
N PHE A 41 5.02 13.57 -2.04
CA PHE A 41 4.32 12.99 -0.89
C PHE A 41 5.25 12.53 0.25
N SER A 42 6.57 12.57 0.07
CA SER A 42 7.54 11.99 1.04
C SER A 42 7.51 12.62 2.42
N GLY A 43 7.13 13.91 2.55
CA GLY A 43 6.97 14.60 3.83
C GLY A 43 5.61 14.39 4.52
N HIS A 44 4.65 13.77 3.86
CA HIS A 44 3.27 13.65 4.34
C HIS A 44 3.05 12.37 5.16
N LYS A 45 3.57 12.36 6.40
CA LYS A 45 3.58 11.18 7.29
C LYS A 45 2.22 10.49 7.45
N GLU A 46 1.15 11.25 7.64
CA GLU A 46 -0.19 10.69 7.83
C GLU A 46 -0.73 10.02 6.57
N LEU A 47 -0.46 10.61 5.39
CA LEU A 47 -0.83 10.04 4.10
C LEU A 47 -0.10 8.70 3.90
N ILE A 48 1.22 8.68 4.07
CA ILE A 48 2.02 7.46 3.94
C ILE A 48 1.53 6.39 4.90
N LEU A 49 1.25 6.75 6.16
CA LEU A 49 0.75 5.80 7.15
C LEU A 49 -0.64 5.24 6.80
N ASN A 50 -1.55 6.05 6.25
CA ASN A 50 -2.85 5.56 5.77
C ASN A 50 -2.70 4.61 4.58
N VAL A 51 -1.83 4.96 3.63
CA VAL A 51 -1.53 4.10 2.47
C VAL A 51 -0.89 2.79 2.90
N SER A 52 0.14 2.81 3.77
CA SER A 52 0.76 1.59 4.28
C SER A 52 -0.24 0.68 4.99
N ARG A 53 -1.16 1.24 5.78
CA ARG A 53 -2.23 0.48 6.45
C ARG A 53 -3.17 -0.18 5.43
N PHE A 54 -3.63 0.60 4.46
CA PHE A 54 -4.49 0.10 3.40
C PHE A 54 -3.82 -1.06 2.65
N LEU A 55 -2.61 -0.85 2.13
CA LEU A 55 -1.88 -1.85 1.34
C LEU A 55 -1.59 -3.11 2.17
N SER A 56 -1.21 -2.97 3.44
CA SER A 56 -0.98 -4.14 4.30
C SER A 56 -2.22 -4.99 4.52
N LYS A 57 -3.39 -4.36 4.62
CA LYS A 57 -4.65 -5.08 4.89
C LYS A 57 -5.12 -5.85 3.66
N VAL A 58 -5.12 -5.19 2.49
CA VAL A 58 -5.55 -5.80 1.23
C VAL A 58 -4.53 -6.78 0.67
N SER A 59 -3.24 -6.67 1.01
CA SER A 59 -2.20 -7.61 0.54
C SER A 59 -2.41 -9.07 0.96
N ILE A 60 -3.31 -9.35 1.89
CA ILE A 60 -3.67 -10.72 2.29
C ILE A 60 -4.52 -11.41 1.20
N ASP A 61 -5.25 -10.63 0.40
CA ASP A 61 -6.00 -11.13 -0.74
C ASP A 61 -5.09 -11.34 -1.94
N PHE A 62 -5.23 -12.51 -2.58
CA PHE A 62 -4.40 -12.92 -3.70
C PHE A 62 -4.50 -11.95 -4.88
N GLY A 63 -5.71 -11.55 -5.28
CA GLY A 63 -5.88 -10.64 -6.41
C GLY A 63 -5.29 -9.26 -6.14
N CYS A 64 -5.42 -8.76 -4.91
CA CYS A 64 -4.82 -7.50 -4.49
C CYS A 64 -3.29 -7.58 -4.46
N ALA A 65 -2.72 -8.68 -3.95
CA ALA A 65 -1.28 -8.92 -3.98
C ALA A 65 -0.75 -9.00 -5.41
N GLU A 66 -1.45 -9.71 -6.29
CA GLU A 66 -1.13 -9.86 -7.71
C GLU A 66 -1.13 -8.49 -8.41
N GLN A 67 -2.20 -7.69 -8.28
CA GLN A 67 -2.27 -6.35 -8.89
C GLN A 67 -1.15 -5.40 -8.40
N MET A 68 -0.70 -5.54 -7.14
CA MET A 68 0.45 -4.80 -6.64
C MET A 68 1.78 -5.32 -7.20
N ALA A 69 1.89 -6.62 -7.46
CA ALA A 69 3.08 -7.28 -7.98
C ALA A 69 3.23 -7.16 -9.51
N GLU A 70 2.15 -6.91 -10.25
CA GLU A 70 2.12 -6.75 -11.71
C GLU A 70 3.15 -5.74 -12.21
N SER A 71 3.31 -4.62 -11.49
CA SER A 71 4.33 -3.63 -11.83
C SER A 71 5.66 -3.98 -11.17
N LYS A 72 6.64 -4.36 -11.99
CA LYS A 72 8.04 -4.61 -11.56
C LYS A 72 8.68 -3.43 -10.81
N THR A 73 8.13 -2.22 -10.94
CA THR A 73 8.61 -1.03 -10.23
C THR A 73 8.16 -0.96 -8.77
N ASN A 74 7.12 -1.69 -8.38
CA ASN A 74 6.54 -1.56 -7.04
C ASN A 74 7.45 -2.19 -5.96
N MET A 75 8.12 -3.30 -6.25
CA MET A 75 9.06 -3.93 -5.31
C MET A 75 10.17 -2.95 -4.86
N PRO A 76 10.94 -2.31 -5.78
CA PRO A 76 11.87 -1.25 -5.39
C PRO A 76 11.22 -0.09 -4.63
N VAL A 77 10.00 0.30 -4.98
CA VAL A 77 9.29 1.41 -4.31
C VAL A 77 8.99 1.08 -2.84
N PHE A 78 8.56 -0.14 -2.53
CA PHE A 78 8.34 -0.56 -1.14
C PHE A 78 9.65 -0.55 -0.34
N LEU A 79 10.74 -1.05 -0.90
CA LEU A 79 12.06 -1.01 -0.26
C LEU A 79 12.53 0.43 0.00
N ASN A 80 12.34 1.34 -0.96
CA ASN A 80 12.70 2.75 -0.78
C ASN A 80 11.89 3.41 0.34
N ILE A 81 10.58 3.13 0.44
CA ILE A 81 9.77 3.66 1.55
C ILE A 81 10.22 3.14 2.90
N MET A 82 10.68 1.89 2.99
CA MET A 82 11.26 1.39 4.25
C MET A 82 12.50 2.20 4.66
N MET A 83 13.32 2.63 3.70
CA MET A 83 14.48 3.48 3.97
C MET A 83 14.07 4.91 4.37
N ASP A 84 13.12 5.51 3.65
CA ASP A 84 12.62 6.87 3.92
C ASP A 84 11.90 6.97 5.28
N TYR A 85 11.25 5.89 5.72
CA TYR A 85 10.48 5.81 6.95
C TYR A 85 11.10 4.86 8.00
N LYS A 86 12.42 4.67 7.98
CA LYS A 86 13.13 3.73 8.87
C LYS A 86 12.91 3.97 10.37
N GLU A 87 12.62 5.20 10.77
CA GLU A 87 12.34 5.56 12.17
C GLU A 87 10.86 5.34 12.55
N SER A 88 10.00 4.98 11.59
CA SER A 88 8.58 4.71 11.80
C SER A 88 8.31 3.21 11.77
N SER A 89 8.38 2.57 12.95
CA SER A 89 8.01 1.16 13.10
C SER A 89 6.61 0.85 12.55
N ALA A 90 5.68 1.79 12.68
CA ALA A 90 4.33 1.68 12.17
C ALA A 90 4.27 1.53 10.64
N VAL A 91 5.13 2.23 9.88
CA VAL A 91 5.23 2.10 8.42
C VAL A 91 6.03 0.85 8.07
N LEU A 92 7.19 0.65 8.72
CA LEU A 92 8.09 -0.48 8.43
C LEU A 92 7.40 -1.84 8.54
N ILE A 93 6.73 -2.13 9.65
CA ILE A 93 6.07 -3.43 9.87
C ILE A 93 5.02 -3.69 8.78
N ARG A 94 4.30 -2.65 8.36
CA ARG A 94 3.23 -2.78 7.36
C ARG A 94 3.78 -2.99 5.97
N VAL A 95 4.82 -2.25 5.59
CA VAL A 95 5.46 -2.42 4.28
C VAL A 95 6.18 -3.76 4.22
N ALA A 96 6.81 -4.21 5.31
CA ALA A 96 7.39 -5.54 5.40
C ALA A 96 6.31 -6.65 5.27
N PHE A 97 5.14 -6.46 5.88
CA PHE A 97 4.01 -7.38 5.74
C PHE A 97 3.49 -7.44 4.30
N VAL A 98 3.36 -6.27 3.64
CA VAL A 98 3.04 -6.19 2.20
C VAL A 98 4.05 -7.02 1.41
N LEU A 99 5.35 -6.72 1.54
CA LEU A 99 6.41 -7.43 0.84
C LEU A 99 6.35 -8.95 1.08
N GLY A 100 6.16 -9.39 2.33
CA GLY A 100 6.01 -10.80 2.67
C GLY A 100 4.89 -11.48 1.88
N ASN A 101 3.71 -10.87 1.85
CA ASN A 101 2.56 -11.40 1.11
C ASN A 101 2.81 -11.41 -0.42
N LEU A 102 3.37 -10.32 -0.97
CA LEU A 102 3.73 -10.26 -2.39
C LEU A 102 4.73 -11.36 -2.76
N THR A 103 5.68 -11.67 -1.89
CA THR A 103 6.69 -12.70 -2.15
C THR A 103 6.22 -14.14 -1.91
N THR A 104 5.04 -14.33 -1.31
CA THR A 104 4.49 -15.67 -1.02
C THR A 104 3.90 -16.32 -2.27
N HIS A 105 3.50 -15.52 -3.26
CA HIS A 105 2.74 -15.99 -4.43
C HIS A 105 3.58 -16.26 -5.68
N TYR A 106 4.91 -16.22 -5.58
CA TYR A 106 5.79 -16.63 -6.68
C TYR A 106 6.10 -18.14 -6.57
N GLN A 107 5.31 -18.95 -7.27
CA GLN A 107 5.68 -20.30 -7.74
C GLN A 107 5.88 -20.26 -9.25
#